data_AF-A0A4U9TNG3-F1
#
_entry.id   AF-A0A4U9TNG3-F1
#
_cell.length_a   1.000
_cell.length_b   1.000
_cell.length_c   1.000
_cell.angle_alpha   90.00
_cell.angle_beta   90.00
_cell.angle_gamma   90.00
#
_symmetry.space_group_name_H-M   'P 1'
#
loop_
_entity.id
_entity.type
_entity.pdbx_description
1 polymer ?
#
loop_
_entity_poly.entity_id
_entity_poly.type
_entity_poly.pdbx_seq_one_letter_code
_entity_poly.pdbx_strand_id
1 'polypeptide(L)' 'MRLWNWDVVMFITLILVVIVMLMDKISAILRNKYIVGEEIPLYPKNH' A
#
# COMPACT_ATOMS: atom_id res chain seq x y z
N MET A 1 -8.39 28.78 18.70
CA MET A 1 -7.55 28.51 17.51
C MET A 1 -6.05 28.30 17.84
N ARG A 2 -5.70 27.45 18.83
CA ARG A 2 -4.31 26.98 19.05
C ARG A 2 -4.21 25.44 19.13
N LEU A 3 -5.30 24.77 19.51
CA LEU A 3 -5.41 23.31 19.39
C LEU A 3 -5.56 22.82 17.93
N TRP A 4 -5.86 23.69 16.97
CA TRP A 4 -6.09 23.26 15.58
C TRP A 4 -4.81 22.76 14.89
N ASN A 5 -3.70 23.51 14.92
CA ASN A 5 -2.45 23.05 14.29
C ASN A 5 -1.81 21.85 15.00
N TRP A 6 -1.86 21.84 16.33
CA TRP A 6 -1.25 20.76 17.12
C TRP A 6 -1.99 19.43 16.95
N ASP A 7 -3.32 19.46 16.84
CA ASP A 7 -4.15 18.28 16.57
C ASP A 7 -4.05 17.84 15.09
N VAL A 8 -4.00 18.78 14.14
CA VAL A 8 -3.88 18.48 12.69
C VAL A 8 -2.58 17.76 12.34
N VAL A 9 -1.45 18.14 12.96
CA VAL A 9 -0.16 17.44 12.72
C VAL A 9 -0.23 16.00 13.21
N MET A 10 -0.72 15.79 14.43
CA MET A 10 -0.90 14.43 14.98
C MET A 10 -1.85 13.60 14.12
N PHE A 11 -2.91 14.20 13.58
CA PHE A 11 -3.85 13.53 12.70
C PHE A 11 -3.22 13.09 11.37
N ILE A 12 -2.46 13.99 10.72
CA ILE A 12 -1.76 13.67 9.47
C ILE A 12 -0.74 12.55 9.67
N THR A 13 -0.03 12.53 10.80
CA THR A 13 0.94 11.47 11.07
C THR A 13 0.27 10.09 11.20
N LEU A 14 -0.87 10.01 11.89
CA LEU A 14 -1.65 8.78 11.98
C LEU A 14 -2.15 8.31 10.62
N ILE A 15 -2.67 9.23 9.79
CA ILE A 15 -3.10 8.91 8.43
C ILE A 15 -1.93 8.38 7.59
N LEU A 16 -0.77 9.03 7.64
CA LEU A 16 0.43 8.58 6.94
C LEU A 16 0.85 7.17 7.37
N VAL A 17 0.83 6.89 8.68
CA VAL A 17 1.13 5.54 9.20
C VAL A 17 0.12 4.52 8.67
N VAL A 18 -1.17 4.83 8.66
CA VAL A 18 -2.21 3.95 8.11
C VAL A 18 -2.00 3.68 6.62
N ILE A 19 -1.65 4.71 5.83
CA ILE A 19 -1.35 4.56 4.40
C ILE A 19 -0.13 3.66 4.19
N VAL A 20 0.95 3.87 4.96
CA VAL A 20 2.16 3.05 4.89
C VAL A 20 1.86 1.59 5.24
N MET A 21 1.06 1.35 6.29
CA MET A 21 0.61 0.00 6.66
C MET A 21 -0.23 -0.65 5.56
N LEU A 22 -1.10 0.10 4.89
CA LEU A 22 -1.86 -0.37 3.73
C LEU A 22 -0.95 -0.76 2.57
N MET A 23 0.05 0.06 2.26
CA MET A 23 1.03 -0.25 1.22
C MET A 23 1.79 -1.53 1.52
N ASP A 24 2.23 -1.73 2.76
CA ASP A 24 2.94 -2.94 3.16
C ASP A 24 2.06 -4.21 3.04
N LYS A 25 0.77 -4.10 3.43
CA LYS A 25 -0.20 -5.20 3.23
C LYS A 25 -0.46 -5.49 1.75
N ILE A 26 -0.62 -4.46 0.93
CA ILE A 26 -0.80 -4.61 -0.52
C ILE A 26 0.44 -5.28 -1.11
N SER A 27 1.65 -4.88 -0.69
CA SER A 27 2.90 -5.51 -1.11
C SER A 27 2.97 -6.98 -0.70
N ALA A 28 2.52 -7.35 0.50
CA ALA A 28 2.47 -8.74 0.93
C ALA A 28 1.43 -9.57 0.16
N ILE A 29 0.26 -8.99 -0.13
CA ILE A 29 -0.81 -9.62 -0.92
C ILE A 29 -0.38 -9.78 -2.37
N LEU A 30 0.19 -8.75 -2.99
CA LEU A 30 0.77 -8.83 -4.33
C LEU A 30 1.90 -9.84 -4.34
N ARG A 31 2.83 -9.81 -3.38
CA ARG A 31 3.92 -10.79 -3.34
C ARG A 31 3.39 -12.21 -3.22
N ASN A 32 2.33 -12.46 -2.45
CA ASN A 32 1.68 -13.76 -2.38
C ASN A 32 1.01 -14.12 -3.73
N LYS A 33 0.26 -13.20 -4.33
CA LYS A 33 -0.42 -13.42 -5.62
C LYS A 33 0.58 -13.64 -6.77
N TYR A 34 1.64 -12.85 -6.84
CA TYR A 34 2.66 -12.88 -7.89
C TYR A 34 3.68 -14.01 -7.70
N ILE A 35 3.91 -14.51 -6.48
CA ILE A 35 4.84 -15.63 -6.22
C ILE A 35 4.13 -16.99 -6.13
N VAL A 36 2.85 -17.03 -5.72
CA VAL A 36 2.13 -18.29 -5.45
C VAL A 36 0.97 -18.59 -6.41
N GLY A 37 0.33 -17.61 -7.05
CA GLY A 37 -1.04 -17.84 -7.57
C GLY A 37 -1.50 -17.16 -8.85
N GLU A 38 -0.64 -16.51 -9.63
CA GLU A 38 -1.03 -16.06 -10.97
C GLU A 38 0.20 -16.07 -11.86
N GLU A 39 0.29 -17.09 -12.73
CA GLU A 39 1.14 -17.04 -13.91
C GLU A 39 0.64 -15.87 -14.76
N ILE A 40 1.13 -14.66 -14.49
CA ILE A 40 0.88 -13.52 -15.37
C ILE A 40 1.54 -13.92 -16.69
N PRO A 41 0.78 -14.19 -17.77
CA PRO A 41 1.36 -14.60 -19.03
C PRO A 41 1.96 -13.34 -19.66
N LEU A 42 3.16 -12.97 -19.23
CA LEU A 42 3.93 -11.81 -19.71
C LEU A 42 4.42 -11.96 -21.16
N TYR A 43 3.99 -13.00 -21.87
CA TYR A 43 4.31 -13.20 -23.29
C TYR A 43 3.09 -13.71 -24.05
N PRO A 44 2.44 -12.90 -24.91
CA PRO A 44 1.80 -13.45 -26.08
C PRO A 44 2.91 -14.02 -26.97
N LYS A 45 3.20 -15.31 -26.81
CA LYS A 45 4.10 -16.07 -27.68
C LYS A 45 3.35 -16.37 -28.98
N ASN A 46 3.11 -15.33 -29.78
CA ASN A 46 2.66 -15.47 -31.16
C ASN A 46 3.87 -15.30 -32.06
N HIS A 47 4.58 -16.41 -32.27
CA HIS A 47 5.41 -16.64 -33.45
C HIS A 47 4.53 -17.25 -34.54
#